data_AF-A0A897N6F7-F1
#
_entry.id   AF-A0A897N6F7-F1
#
_cell.length_a   1.000
_cell.length_b   1.000
_cell.length_c   1.000
_cell.angle_alpha   90.00
_cell.angle_beta   90.00
_cell.angle_gamma   90.00
#
_symmetry.space_group_name_H-M   'P 1'
#
loop_
_entity.id
_entity.type
_entity.pdbx_description
1 polymer ?
#
loop_
_entity_poly.entity_id
_entity_poly.type
_entity_poly.pdbx_seq_one_letter_code
_entity_poly.pdbx_strand_id
1 'polypeptide(L)' 'MNAIRHAARDRDYDPVLLDAAVAVNDRQPERMLDLLDDHADVQGKRVAVLGLAFKPGTDDIRYTRAIPIIEGLTW' A
#
# COMPACT_ATOMS: atom_id res chain seq x y z
N MET A 1 13.72 -2.66 -0.57
CA MET A 1 13.51 -3.16 0.83
C MET A 1 13.77 -4.65 0.94
N ASN A 2 13.09 -5.51 0.16
CA ASN A 2 13.20 -6.97 0.29
C ASN A 2 14.64 -7.51 0.17
N ALA A 3 15.42 -7.03 -0.80
CA ALA A 3 16.81 -7.45 -0.97
C ALA A 3 17.70 -7.13 0.26
N ILE A 4 17.55 -5.94 0.85
CA ILE A 4 18.33 -5.52 2.02
C ILE A 4 17.94 -6.35 3.25
N ARG A 5 16.64 -6.54 3.47
CA ARG A 5 16.12 -7.36 4.57
C ARG A 5 16.59 -8.82 4.47
N HIS A 6 16.63 -9.37 3.26
CA HIS A 6 17.14 -10.72 3.01
C HIS A 6 18.64 -10.81 3.28
N ALA A 7 19.43 -9.91 2.70
CA ALA A 7 20.88 -9.88 2.89
C ALA A 7 21.32 -9.65 4.35
N ALA A 8 20.48 -8.99 5.15
CA ALA A 8 20.69 -8.81 6.57
C ALA A 8 20.49 -10.12 7.36
N ARG A 9 19.41 -10.86 7.04
CA ARG A 9 19.15 -12.18 7.64
C ARG A 9 20.20 -13.23 7.25
N ASP A 10 20.72 -13.16 6.02
CA ASP A 10 21.84 -14.03 5.58
C ASP A 10 23.14 -13.81 6.39
N ARG A 11 23.22 -12.70 7.15
CA ARG A 11 24.31 -12.38 8.07
C ARG A 11 23.90 -12.52 9.54
N ASP A 12 22.85 -13.29 9.82
CA ASP A 12 22.28 -13.50 11.16
C ASP A 12 21.88 -12.19 11.88
N TYR A 13 21.58 -11.13 11.12
CA TYR A 13 21.08 -9.87 11.65
C TYR A 13 19.58 -9.74 11.40
N ASP A 14 18.83 -9.39 12.46
CA ASP A 14 17.40 -9.13 12.37
C ASP A 14 17.11 -7.64 12.07
N PRO A 15 16.60 -7.28 10.88
CA PRO A 15 16.42 -5.90 10.47
C PRO A 15 15.07 -5.31 10.95
N VAL A 16 14.85 -5.31 12.27
CA VAL A 16 13.59 -4.92 12.93
C VAL A 16 13.02 -3.60 12.41
N LEU A 17 13.86 -2.57 12.23
CA LEU A 17 13.40 -1.26 11.74
C LEU A 17 12.90 -1.31 10.29
N LEU A 18 13.57 -2.08 9.43
CA LEU A 18 13.14 -2.23 8.03
C LEU A 18 11.88 -3.07 7.94
N ASP A 19 11.76 -4.12 8.75
CA ASP A 19 10.53 -4.91 8.86
C ASP A 19 9.36 -4.06 9.33
N ALA A 20 9.55 -3.24 10.37
CA ALA A 20 8.54 -2.33 10.87
C ALA A 20 8.10 -1.32 9.81
N ALA A 21 9.04 -0.73 9.07
CA ALA A 21 8.73 0.21 8.00
C ALA A 21 7.94 -0.45 6.85
N VAL A 22 8.30 -1.67 6.44
CA VAL A 22 7.53 -2.44 5.46
C VAL A 22 6.12 -2.73 6.00
N ALA A 23 6.00 -3.20 7.24
CA ALA A 23 4.71 -3.53 7.85
C ALA A 23 3.79 -2.31 8.00
N VAL A 24 4.33 -1.13 8.34
CA VAL A 24 3.55 0.12 8.39
C VAL A 24 3.10 0.53 6.99
N ASN A 25 4.00 0.45 6.00
CA ASN A 25 3.67 0.75 4.61
C ASN A 25 2.56 -0.18 4.10
N ASP A 26 2.66 -1.48 4.41
CA ASP A 26 1.74 -2.52 3.96
C ASP A 26 0.30 -2.33 4.48
N ARG A 27 0.12 -1.70 5.64
CA ARG A 27 -1.20 -1.37 6.21
C ARG A 27 -1.81 -0.05 5.69
N GLN A 28 -1.07 0.79 4.97
CA GLN A 28 -1.58 2.10 4.53
C GLN A 28 -2.89 2.05 3.68
N PRO A 29 -3.07 1.11 2.73
CA PRO A 29 -4.30 0.94 1.96
C PRO A 29 -5.51 0.64 2.82
N GLU A 30 -5.39 -0.28 3.78
CA GLU A 30 -6.45 -0.61 4.74
C GLU A 30 -6.87 0.65 5.50
N ARG A 31 -5.90 1.39 6.03
CA ARG A 31 -6.16 2.66 6.72
C ARG A 31 -6.86 3.70 5.82
N MET A 32 -6.57 3.72 4.52
CA MET A 32 -7.27 4.61 3.58
C MET A 32 -8.73 4.19 3.38
N LEU A 33 -9.00 2.88 3.33
CA LEU A 33 -10.36 2.35 3.23
C LEU A 33 -11.14 2.60 4.53
N ASP A 34 -10.53 2.37 5.70
CA ASP A 34 -11.13 2.69 7.00
C ASP A 34 -11.54 4.18 7.06
N LEU A 35 -10.65 5.08 6.61
CA LEU A 35 -10.94 6.50 6.56
C LEU A 35 -12.07 6.83 5.57
N LEU A 36 -12.17 6.11 4.46
CA LEU A 36 -13.28 6.29 3.52
C LEU A 36 -14.61 5.89 4.18
N ASP A 37 -14.65 4.72 4.81
CA ASP A 37 -15.85 4.19 5.47
C ASP A 37 -16.30 5.09 6.64
N ASP A 38 -15.34 5.68 7.38
CA ASP A 38 -15.63 6.65 8.45
C ASP A 38 -16.29 7.94 7.94
N HIS A 39 -16.06 8.32 6.68
CA HIS A 39 -16.47 9.62 6.15
C HIS A 39 -17.57 9.54 5.08
N ALA A 40 -17.77 8.40 4.41
CA ALA A 40 -18.74 8.27 3.33
C ALA A 40 -19.21 6.82 3.11
N ASP A 41 -20.53 6.63 2.95
CA ASP A 41 -21.10 5.40 2.40
C ASP A 41 -20.97 5.40 0.86
N VAL A 42 -20.07 4.57 0.36
CA VAL A 42 -19.78 4.41 -1.07
C VAL A 42 -20.41 3.17 -1.69
N GLN A 43 -21.26 2.42 -0.95
CA GLN A 43 -21.87 1.20 -1.47
C GLN A 43 -22.77 1.50 -2.68
N GLY A 44 -22.53 0.74 -3.76
CA GLY A 44 -23.23 0.93 -5.05
C GLY A 44 -22.94 2.27 -5.73
N LYS A 45 -21.95 3.04 -5.26
CA LYS A 45 -21.55 4.32 -5.86
C LYS A 45 -20.36 4.12 -6.79
N ARG A 46 -20.23 5.06 -7.73
CA ARG A 46 -19.01 5.17 -8.56
C ARG A 46 -17.99 6.00 -7.80
N VAL A 47 -16.87 5.39 -7.45
CA VAL A 47 -15.72 6.05 -6.81
C VAL A 47 -14.66 6.35 -7.88
N ALA A 48 -14.17 7.60 -7.93
CA ALA A 48 -13.05 7.97 -8.79
C ALA A 48 -11.74 7.86 -8.01
N VAL A 49 -10.74 7.18 -8.60
CA VAL A 49 -9.38 7.08 -8.03
C VAL A 49 -8.45 7.97 -8.84
N LEU A 50 -7.94 9.04 -8.23
CA LEU A 50 -6.98 9.95 -8.85
C LEU A 50 -5.55 9.54 -8.48
N GLY A 51 -4.83 9.01 -9.47
CA GLY A 51 -3.44 8.57 -9.32
C GLY A 51 -3.32 7.05 -9.30
N LEU A 52 -2.69 6.49 -10.33
CA LEU A 52 -2.48 5.05 -10.47
C LEU A 52 -1.00 4.65 -10.41
N ALA A 53 -0.12 5.47 -11.00
CA ALA A 53 1.32 5.25 -10.95
C ALA A 53 1.84 5.28 -9.50
N PHE A 54 2.93 4.55 -9.23
CA PHE A 54 3.47 4.47 -7.87
C PHE A 54 4.06 5.80 -7.36
N LYS A 55 4.34 6.74 -8.27
CA LYS A 55 4.84 8.09 -7.97
C LYS A 55 4.51 9.08 -9.10
N PRO A 56 4.61 10.39 -8.88
CA PRO A 56 4.42 11.40 -9.94
C PRO A 56 5.44 11.27 -11.09
N GLY A 57 5.02 11.62 -12.30
CA GLY A 57 5.90 11.74 -13.47
C GLY A 57 6.30 10.41 -14.13
N THR A 58 5.57 9.33 -13.87
CA THR A 58 5.76 8.03 -14.52
C THR A 58 4.41 7.35 -14.72
N ASP A 59 4.34 6.41 -15.67
CA ASP A 59 3.22 5.50 -15.90
C ASP A 59 3.41 4.13 -15.23
N ASP A 60 4.53 3.94 -14.51
CA ASP A 60 4.85 2.68 -13.85
C ASP A 60 3.87 2.40 -12.71
N ILE A 61 3.14 1.30 -12.83
CA ILE A 61 2.16 0.83 -11.84
C ILE A 61 2.70 -0.30 -10.97
N ARG A 62 3.95 -0.74 -11.17
CA ARG A 62 4.52 -1.83 -10.37
C ARG A 62 4.59 -1.40 -8.91
N TYR A 63 4.06 -2.26 -8.03
CA TYR A 63 4.00 -2.03 -6.58
C TYR A 63 3.25 -0.76 -6.15
N THR A 64 2.38 -0.22 -7.01
CA THR A 64 1.54 0.93 -6.64
C THR A 64 0.63 0.58 -5.46
N ARG A 65 0.39 1.54 -4.58
CA ARG A 65 -0.57 1.40 -3.46
C ARG A 65 -2.02 1.65 -3.90
N ALA A 66 -2.24 2.12 -5.12
CA ALA A 66 -3.58 2.36 -5.66
C ALA A 66 -4.36 1.05 -5.93
N ILE A 67 -3.67 -0.01 -6.39
CA ILE A 67 -4.30 -1.31 -6.69
C ILE A 67 -5.01 -1.90 -5.46
N PRO A 68 -4.36 -2.10 -4.30
CA PRO A 68 -5.04 -2.68 -3.14
C PRO A 68 -6.19 -1.80 -2.61
N ILE A 69 -6.13 -0.48 -2.82
CA ILE A 69 -7.26 0.42 -2.51
C ILE A 69 -8.41 0.13 -3.48
N ILE A 70 -8.15 0.06 -4.79
CA ILE A 70 -9.18 -0.23 -5.81
C ILE A 70 -9.83 -1.60 -5.57
N GLU A 71 -9.05 -2.61 -5.23
CA GLU A 71 -9.54 -3.96 -4.90
C GLU A 71 -10.44 -3.95 -3.66
N GLY A 72 -10.13 -3.10 -2.66
CA GLY A 72 -11.00 -2.90 -1.50
C GLY A 72 -12.29 -2.12 -1.78
N LEU A 73 -12.40 -1.45 -2.94
CA LEU A 73 -13.61 -0.74 -3.36
C LEU A 73 -14.55 -1.58 -4.22
N THR A 74 -14.13 -2.76 -4.70
CA THR A 74 -14.97 -3.63 -5.53
C THR A 74 -15.89 -4.48 -4.66
N TRP A 75 -17.18 -4.16 -4.67
CA TRP A 75 -18.27 -4.86 -3.99
C TRP A 75 -19.21 -5.54 -4.99
#